data_AF-A0A1J1LM61-F1
#
_entry.id   AF-A0A1J1LM61-F1
#
_cell.length_a   1.000
_cell.length_b   1.000
_cell.length_c   1.000
_cell.angle_alpha   90.00
_cell.angle_beta   90.00
_cell.angle_gamma   90.00
#
_symmetry.space_group_name_H-M   'P 1'
#
loop_
_entity.id
_entity.type
_entity.pdbx_description
1 polymer ?
#
loop_
_entity_poly.entity_id
_entity_poly.type
_entity_poly.pdbx_seq_one_letter_code
_entity_poly.pdbx_strand_id
1 'polypeptide(L)'
;MAIPVAPHYTLQKCSNCGVIVKKSLSTRTHICNCGCELHRDTNAAKNILNLAKQARDGQSRSNANGLETSTLLGETLVAARI
;
A
#
# COMPACT_ATOMS: atom_id res chain seq x y z
N MET A 1 4.85 14.43 -7.11
CA MET A 1 3.48 14.22 -6.58
C MET A 1 3.31 12.73 -6.28
N ALA A 2 3.02 12.37 -5.02
CA ALA A 2 2.86 11.00 -4.57
C ALA A 2 1.45 10.81 -3.99
N ILE A 3 0.85 9.64 -4.19
CA ILE A 3 -0.50 9.32 -3.70
C ILE A 3 -0.36 8.20 -2.66
N PRO A 4 -0.74 8.43 -1.39
CA PRO A 4 -0.71 7.37 -0.39
C PRO A 4 -1.72 6.28 -0.76
N VAL A 5 -1.30 5.02 -0.69
CA VAL A 5 -2.15 3.84 -0.92
C VAL A 5 -2.11 2.99 0.34
N ALA A 6 -3.27 2.56 0.83
CA ALA A 6 -3.35 1.66 1.98
C ALA A 6 -2.59 0.34 1.67
N PRO A 7 -1.64 -0.09 2.52
CA PRO A 7 -0.74 -1.20 2.20
C PRO A 7 -1.40 -2.59 2.31
N HIS A 8 -2.62 -2.66 2.83
CA HIS A 8 -3.25 -3.91 3.22
C HIS A 8 -3.50 -4.86 2.02
N TYR A 9 -3.13 -6.13 2.21
CA TYR A 9 -3.40 -7.27 1.31
C TYR A 9 -2.83 -7.17 -0.13
N THR A 10 -2.06 -6.13 -0.47
CA THR A 10 -1.49 -5.94 -1.82
C THR A 10 -0.54 -7.06 -2.25
N LEU A 11 0.13 -7.72 -1.29
CA LEU A 11 1.02 -8.86 -1.53
C LEU A 11 0.27 -10.18 -1.80
N GLN A 12 -0.95 -10.33 -1.28
CA GLN A 12 -1.71 -11.57 -1.32
C GLN A 12 -2.77 -11.57 -2.43
N LYS A 13 -3.32 -10.39 -2.76
CA LYS A 13 -4.33 -10.23 -3.80
C LYS A 13 -3.73 -10.51 -5.18
N CYS A 14 -4.40 -11.33 -6.00
CA CYS A 14 -4.02 -11.51 -7.39
C CYS A 14 -4.34 -10.24 -8.19
N SER A 15 -3.35 -9.70 -8.89
CA SER A 15 -3.55 -8.52 -9.75
C SER A 15 -4.42 -8.78 -10.98
N ASN A 16 -4.62 -10.04 -11.36
CA ASN A 16 -5.46 -10.43 -12.49
C ASN A 16 -6.93 -10.65 -12.09
N CYS A 17 -7.19 -11.54 -11.12
CA CYS A 17 -8.56 -11.93 -10.75
C CYS A 17 -9.04 -11.40 -9.40
N GLY A 18 -8.19 -10.73 -8.62
CA GLY A 18 -8.55 -10.14 -7.34
C GLY A 18 -8.68 -11.11 -6.16
N VAL A 19 -8.51 -12.42 -6.36
CA VAL A 19 -8.57 -13.40 -5.27
C VAL A 19 -7.39 -13.26 -4.30
N ILE A 20 -7.62 -13.47 -3.02
CA ILE A 20 -6.55 -13.50 -2.01
C ILE A 20 -5.94 -14.89 -2.00
N VAL A 21 -4.67 -14.98 -2.39
CA VAL A 21 -3.89 -16.21 -2.28
C VAL A 21 -2.98 -16.08 -1.06
N LYS A 22 -3.30 -16.80 0.02
CA LYS A 22 -2.50 -16.81 1.25
C LYS A 22 -1.14 -17.46 0.97
N LYS A 23 -0.06 -16.78 1.34
CA LYS A 23 1.33 -17.25 1.18
C LYS A 23 2.21 -16.54 2.21
N SER A 24 3.33 -17.17 2.57
CA SER A 24 4.33 -16.58 3.46
C SER A 24 5.15 -15.52 2.73
N LEU A 25 5.84 -14.66 3.50
CA LEU A 25 6.82 -13.71 2.96
C LEU A 25 8.07 -14.38 2.36
N SER A 26 8.26 -15.69 2.56
CA SER A 26 9.31 -16.46 1.90
C SER A 26 8.93 -16.90 0.49
N THR A 27 7.64 -16.98 0.16
CA THR A 27 7.18 -17.33 -1.19
C THR A 27 7.36 -16.13 -2.13
N ARG A 28 8.32 -16.23 -3.06
CA ARG A 28 8.66 -15.16 -4.03
C ARG A 28 7.86 -15.24 -5.33
N THR A 29 7.26 -16.38 -5.65
CA THR A 29 6.42 -16.54 -6.84
C THR A 29 4.93 -16.45 -6.47
N HIS A 30 4.19 -15.59 -7.15
CA HIS A 30 2.74 -15.55 -7.08
C HIS A 30 2.18 -16.48 -8.15
N ILE A 31 1.64 -17.61 -7.71
CA ILE A 31 0.85 -18.53 -8.54
C ILE A 31 -0.61 -18.40 -8.11
N CYS A 32 -1.51 -18.24 -9.08
CA CYS A 32 -2.94 -18.12 -8.85
C CYS A 32 -3.71 -19.06 -9.78
N ASN A 33 -4.82 -19.61 -9.30
CA ASN A 33 -5.70 -20.49 -10.07
C ASN A 33 -6.29 -19.85 -11.35
N CYS A 34 -6.24 -18.52 -11.48
CA CYS A 34 -6.63 -17.83 -12.70
C CYS A 34 -5.54 -17.87 -13.80
N GLY A 35 -4.45 -18.62 -13.60
CA GLY A 35 -3.30 -18.69 -14.52
C GLY A 35 -2.28 -17.56 -14.37
N CYS A 36 -2.37 -16.72 -13.33
CA CYS A 36 -1.36 -15.69 -13.08
C CYS A 36 -0.15 -16.30 -12.37
N GLU A 37 0.99 -16.31 -13.06
CA GLU A 37 2.29 -16.73 -12.54
C GLU A 37 3.33 -15.63 -12.76
N LEU A 38 3.73 -14.95 -11.68
CA LEU A 38 4.75 -13.88 -11.74
C LEU A 38 5.36 -13.61 -10.36
N HIS A 39 6.43 -12.82 -10.29
CA HIS A 39 7.08 -12.50 -9.01
C HIS A 39 6.17 -11.72 -8.06
N ARG A 40 6.10 -12.10 -6.79
CA ARG A 40 5.20 -11.52 -5.78
C ARG A 40 5.29 -10.00 -5.69
N ASP A 41 6.51 -9.46 -5.76
CA ASP A 41 6.72 -8.02 -5.62
C ASP A 41 6.22 -7.27 -6.87
N THR A 42 6.32 -7.87 -8.06
CA THR A 42 5.70 -7.37 -9.29
C THR A 42 4.16 -7.42 -9.22
N ASN A 43 3.59 -8.47 -8.63
CA ASN A 43 2.15 -8.57 -8.40
C ASN A 43 1.66 -7.46 -7.45
N ALA A 44 2.40 -7.23 -6.36
CA ALA A 44 2.11 -6.17 -5.41
C ALA A 44 2.17 -4.78 -6.07
N ALA A 45 3.19 -4.51 -6.89
CA ALA A 45 3.30 -3.26 -7.63
C ALA A 45 2.10 -3.03 -8.56
N LYS A 46 1.64 -4.06 -9.29
CA LYS A 46 0.43 -3.98 -10.11
C LYS A 46 -0.82 -3.67 -9.29
N ASN A 47 -0.97 -4.29 -8.12
CA ASN A 47 -2.08 -3.99 -7.21
C ASN A 47 -2.06 -2.54 -6.72
N ILE A 48 -0.89 -2.03 -6.32
CA ILE A 48 -0.73 -0.63 -5.89
C ILE A 48 -1.08 0.33 -7.03
N LEU A 49 -0.60 0.06 -8.25
CA LEU A 49 -0.93 0.86 -9.43
C LEU A 49 -2.44 0.88 -9.69
N ASN A 50 -3.11 -0.28 -9.61
CA ASN A 50 -4.55 -0.37 -9.82
C ASN A 50 -5.33 0.39 -8.74
N LEU A 51 -4.91 0.32 -7.47
CA LEU A 51 -5.50 1.11 -6.38
C LEU A 51 -5.31 2.61 -6.60
N ALA A 52 -4.10 3.02 -7.01
CA ALA A 52 -3.81 4.43 -7.28
C ALA A 52 -4.65 4.98 -8.45
N LYS A 53 -4.87 4.19 -9.51
CA LYS A 53 -5.76 4.55 -10.63
C LYS A 53 -7.20 4.75 -10.14
N GLN A 54 -7.74 3.78 -9.41
CA GLN A 54 -9.09 3.87 -8.83
C GLN A 54 -9.24 5.08 -7.88
N ALA A 55 -8.21 5.41 -7.11
CA ALA A 55 -8.22 6.58 -6.24
C ALA A 55 -8.27 7.91 -7.01
N ARG A 56 -7.64 8.00 -8.20
CA ARG A 56 -7.69 9.22 -9.02
C ARG A 56 -9.07 9.47 -9.62
N ASP A 57 -9.79 8.41 -9.99
CA ASP A 57 -11.11 8.53 -10.62
C ASP A 57 -12.21 8.92 -9.61
N GLY A 58 -11.97 8.74 -8.30
CA GLY A 58 -12.95 8.99 -7.24
C GLY A 58 -12.70 10.20 -6.32
N GLN A 59 -11.49 10.80 -6.30
CA GLN A 59 -11.14 11.82 -5.29
C GLN A 59 -10.46 13.06 -5.89
N SER A 60 -11.28 14.10 -6.15
CA SER A 60 -10.84 15.50 -6.28
C SER A 60 -10.32 16.11 -4.95
N ARG A 61 -10.19 15.33 -3.87
CA ARG A 61 -9.81 15.82 -2.54
C ARG A 61 -8.68 14.98 -1.96
N SER A 62 -7.47 15.50 -2.07
CA SER A 62 -6.27 14.97 -1.42
C SER A 62 -6.32 15.29 0.08
N ASN A 63 -6.64 14.32 0.93
CA ASN A 63 -6.47 14.45 2.38
C ASN A 63 -5.06 13.99 2.79
N ALA A 64 -4.03 14.56 2.17
CA ALA A 64 -2.64 14.29 2.51
C ALA A 64 -2.28 15.08 3.78
N ASN A 65 -2.75 14.60 4.93
CA ASN A 65 -2.32 15.12 6.22
C ASN A 65 -0.99 14.44 6.53
N GLY A 66 0.13 15.16 6.39
CA GLY A 66 1.45 14.66 6.75
C GLY A 66 1.43 14.15 8.19
N LEU A 67 1.72 12.86 8.38
CA LEU A 67 1.92 12.29 9.71
C LEU A 67 3.28 12.79 10.20
N GLU A 68 3.29 13.87 10.96
CA GLU A 68 4.47 14.36 11.69
C GLU A 68 4.97 13.22 12.58
N THR A 69 6.09 12.60 12.20
CA THR A 69 6.77 11.61 13.02
C THR A 69 7.35 12.32 14.24
N SER A 70 6.64 12.28 15.37
CA SER A 70 7.18 12.63 16.68
C SER A 70 8.24 11.60 17.07
N THR A 71 9.50 11.84 16.70
CA THR A 71 10.65 11.17 17.29
C THR A 71 10.73 11.60 18.76
N LEU A 72 10.42 10.70 19.70
CA LEU A 72 10.63 10.95 21.13
C LEU A 72 12.14 10.91 21.43
N LEU A 73 12.74 12.10 21.57
CA LEU A 73 14.04 12.31 22.19
C LEU A 73 13.84 13.21 23.40
N GLY A 74 13.66 12.59 24.56
CA GLY A 74 13.70 13.27 25.86
C GLY A 74 12.43 14.05 26.22
N GLU A 75 11.88 13.74 27.38
CA GLU A 75 10.81 14.49 28.02
C GLU A 75 11.26 15.94 28.27
N THR A 76 10.54 16.93 27.73
CA THR A 76 9.99 18.09 28.47
C THR A 76 9.08 18.88 27.52
N LEU A 77 7.77 18.87 27.81
CA LEU A 77 6.78 19.68 27.12
C LEU A 77 6.99 21.15 27.44
N VAL A 78 7.49 21.94 26.49
CA VAL A 78 7.27 23.39 26.46
C VAL A 78 6.52 23.71 25.18
N ALA A 79 5.22 23.96 25.32
CA ALA A 79 4.35 24.38 24.24
C ALA A 79 4.77 25.78 23.76
N ALA A 80 5.50 25.85 22.65
CA ALA A 80 5.63 27.08 21.88
C ALA A 80 4.43 27.17 20.93
N ARG A 81 3.47 28.03 21.31
CA ARG A 81 2.38 28.49 20.44
C ARG A 81 2.98 29.25 19.27
N ILE A 82 2.46 28.99 18.07
CA ILE A 82 2.41 30.00 17.00
C ILE A 82 0.99 30.57 17.02
#